data_AF-A0A9N9SVH3-F1
#
_entry.id   AF-A0A9N9SVH3-F1
#
_cell.length_a   1.000
_cell.length_b   1.000
_cell.length_c   1.000
_cell.angle_alpha   90.00
_cell.angle_beta   90.00
_cell.angle_gamma   90.00
#
_symmetry.space_group_name_H-M   'P 1'
#
loop_
_entity.id
_entity.type
_entity.pdbx_description
1 polymer ?
#
loop_
_entity_poly.entity_id
_entity_poly.type
_entity_poly.pdbx_seq_one_letter_code
_entity_poly.pdbx_strand_id
1 'polypeptide(L)'
;MNYLKLTSEKLSPEVITDLVSSASCGAISLFIGTTRDNFEGKTVETLEYEAYESMGIKCMETICNNIREKWSSVVNIAIYHRLGLVPVKEASIIIGISSPHRADAIKATEFCIDNVKKSVPIWKKEHYTDDTPQWKENKESQTFQVRQSVEVPRVFPHLIQIKASKAEVDSRINKLMERKRYEIDLSNINEFCPSDRTSEFTCARVDAVVHKRKDGKSHLQVNRVINSYQWRDQISSNYLTKHIPPNGIEERLQNLEEQLTLSTPISKNVYQRLQNLEDRLLYLESISPEYVQFWNKVAVPNGSSTKKKVFTINEIDSLIAEAQRV
;
A
#
# COMPACT_ATOMS: atom_id res chain seq x y z
N MET A 1 -4.25 -30.36 6.39
CA MET A 1 -3.16 -29.39 6.63
C MET A 1 -3.03 -28.42 5.46
N ASN A 2 -2.37 -27.27 5.67
CA ASN A 2 -2.11 -26.29 4.63
C ASN A 2 -0.58 -26.21 4.40
N TYR A 3 -0.14 -26.35 3.15
CA TYR A 3 1.26 -26.26 2.74
C TYR A 3 1.40 -25.08 1.79
N LEU A 4 1.93 -23.97 2.28
CA LEU A 4 2.01 -22.71 1.53
C LEU A 4 3.48 -22.34 1.36
N LYS A 5 3.91 -22.09 0.11
CA LYS A 5 5.29 -21.71 -0.17
C LYS A 5 5.37 -20.73 -1.34
N LEU A 6 6.08 -19.63 -1.12
CA LEU A 6 6.59 -18.76 -2.18
C LEU A 6 8.09 -19.04 -2.29
N THR A 7 8.61 -19.32 -3.48
CA THR A 7 10.00 -19.75 -3.64
C THR A 7 10.56 -19.38 -5.00
N SER A 8 11.87 -19.15 -5.11
CA SER A 8 12.54 -19.00 -6.41
C SER A 8 12.88 -20.33 -7.09
N GLU A 9 12.77 -21.44 -6.34
CA GLU A 9 13.12 -22.78 -6.81
C GLU A 9 12.09 -23.32 -7.81
N LYS A 10 12.55 -24.24 -8.68
CA LYS A 10 11.67 -24.94 -9.62
C LYS A 10 10.67 -25.81 -8.86
N LEU A 11 9.40 -25.73 -9.26
CA LEU A 11 8.33 -26.51 -8.65
C LEU A 11 8.26 -27.92 -9.27
N SER A 12 8.06 -28.93 -8.41
CA SER A 12 7.82 -30.31 -8.81
C SER A 12 6.38 -30.71 -8.47
N PRO A 13 5.61 -31.19 -9.46
CA PRO A 13 4.29 -31.77 -9.24
C PRO A 13 4.31 -32.92 -8.22
N GLU A 14 5.31 -33.79 -8.30
CA GLU A 14 5.44 -35.01 -7.50
C GLU A 14 5.54 -34.68 -6.01
N VAL A 15 6.40 -33.72 -5.65
CA VAL A 15 6.56 -33.27 -4.26
C VAL A 15 5.23 -32.76 -3.69
N ILE A 16 4.45 -32.04 -4.50
CA ILE A 16 3.18 -31.46 -4.06
C ILE A 16 2.11 -32.55 -3.93
N THR A 17 2.07 -33.51 -4.85
CA THR A 17 1.20 -34.68 -4.76
C THR A 17 1.47 -35.47 -3.48
N ASP A 18 2.73 -35.70 -3.14
CA ASP A 18 3.12 -36.41 -1.93
C ASP A 18 2.72 -35.65 -0.65
N LEU A 19 2.91 -34.32 -0.63
CA LEU A 19 2.53 -33.46 0.50
C LEU A 19 1.03 -33.51 0.81
N VAL A 20 0.18 -33.55 -0.23
CA VAL A 20 -1.27 -33.54 -0.04
C VAL A 20 -1.87 -34.94 0.11
N SER A 21 -1.09 -35.98 -0.18
CA SER A 21 -1.50 -37.38 -0.02
C SER A 21 -1.83 -37.70 1.45
N SER A 22 -2.88 -38.49 1.65
CA SER A 22 -3.33 -38.92 2.97
C SER A 22 -4.12 -40.22 2.86
N ALA A 23 -3.98 -41.10 3.84
CA ALA A 23 -4.73 -42.36 3.91
C ALA A 23 -6.26 -42.16 3.97
N SER A 24 -6.73 -40.98 4.40
CA SER A 24 -8.16 -40.62 4.46
C SER A 24 -8.72 -40.06 3.15
N CYS A 25 -7.88 -39.86 2.12
CA CYS A 25 -8.27 -39.22 0.87
C CYS A 25 -8.27 -40.21 -0.30
N GLY A 26 -9.40 -40.30 -1.00
CA GLY A 26 -9.53 -41.11 -2.23
C GLY A 26 -9.25 -40.32 -3.51
N ALA A 27 -9.04 -39.00 -3.42
CA ALA A 27 -8.80 -38.15 -4.57
C ALA A 27 -7.81 -37.02 -4.27
N ILE A 28 -6.99 -36.72 -5.28
CA ILE A 28 -6.11 -35.55 -5.33
C ILE A 28 -6.39 -34.84 -6.65
N SER A 29 -6.61 -33.53 -6.60
CA SER A 29 -6.74 -32.67 -7.76
C SER A 29 -5.55 -31.72 -7.81
N LEU A 30 -4.87 -31.68 -8.95
CA LEU A 30 -3.66 -30.89 -9.16
C LEU A 30 -3.89 -29.89 -10.30
N PHE A 31 -3.57 -28.62 -10.05
CA PHE A 31 -3.49 -27.59 -11.06
C PHE A 31 -2.03 -27.15 -11.24
N ILE A 32 -1.57 -27.08 -12.48
CA ILE A 32 -0.22 -26.63 -12.84
C ILE A 32 -0.36 -25.47 -13.83
N GLY A 33 0.04 -24.27 -13.40
CA GLY A 33 0.12 -23.10 -14.27
C GLY A 33 1.50 -23.03 -14.90
N THR A 34 1.61 -23.26 -16.22
CA THR A 34 2.88 -23.21 -16.95
C THR A 34 3.00 -21.97 -17.83
N THR A 35 4.22 -21.45 -17.98
CA THR A 35 4.53 -20.36 -18.91
C THR A 35 4.34 -20.81 -20.36
N ARG A 36 3.59 -20.02 -21.14
CA ARG A 36 3.37 -20.22 -22.59
C ARG A 36 4.38 -19.40 -23.39
N ASP A 37 4.66 -19.84 -24.61
CA ASP A 37 5.56 -19.18 -25.56
C ASP A 37 4.93 -17.97 -26.28
N ASN A 38 3.62 -17.79 -26.17
CA ASN A 38 2.90 -16.74 -26.87
C ASN A 38 1.91 -15.98 -25.96
N PHE A 39 1.81 -14.68 -26.20
CA PHE A 39 0.77 -13.82 -25.63
C PHE A 39 0.39 -12.72 -26.62
N GLU A 40 -0.89 -12.65 -27.00
CA GLU A 40 -1.44 -11.62 -27.90
C GLU A 40 -0.64 -11.43 -29.22
N GLY A 41 -0.11 -12.52 -29.77
CA GLY A 41 0.65 -12.53 -31.02
C GLY A 41 2.16 -12.21 -30.86
N LYS A 42 2.64 -11.96 -29.64
CA LYS A 42 4.06 -11.77 -29.33
C LYS A 42 4.69 -13.04 -28.76
N THR A 43 5.96 -13.27 -29.08
CA THR A 43 6.77 -14.37 -28.54
C THR A 43 7.29 -13.99 -27.15
N VAL A 44 6.92 -14.78 -26.15
CA VAL A 44 7.35 -14.63 -24.76
C VAL A 44 8.52 -15.56 -24.50
N GLU A 45 9.64 -15.04 -24.00
CA GLU A 45 10.81 -15.87 -23.66
C GLU A 45 10.75 -16.36 -22.22
N THR A 46 10.40 -15.47 -21.29
CA THR A 46 10.35 -15.76 -19.86
C THR A 46 9.31 -14.90 -19.16
N LEU A 47 8.82 -15.39 -18.03
CA LEU A 47 8.01 -14.60 -17.10
C LEU A 47 8.83 -14.31 -15.85
N GLU A 48 8.69 -13.12 -15.30
CA GLU A 48 9.28 -12.73 -14.03
C GLU A 48 8.15 -12.47 -13.03
N TYR A 49 8.24 -13.09 -11.85
CA TYR A 49 7.24 -12.97 -10.80
C TYR A 49 7.81 -12.31 -9.56
N GLU A 50 7.12 -11.29 -9.07
CA GLU A 50 7.42 -10.62 -7.79
C GLU A 50 6.21 -10.74 -6.86
N ALA A 51 6.45 -10.76 -5.56
CA ALA A 51 5.37 -10.91 -4.58
C ALA A 51 5.65 -10.12 -3.30
N TYR A 52 4.59 -9.63 -2.67
CA TYR A 52 4.66 -9.23 -1.28
C TYR A 52 4.48 -10.47 -0.39
N GLU A 53 5.58 -11.18 -0.14
CA GLU A 53 5.54 -12.57 0.35
C GLU A 53 4.74 -12.77 1.64
N SER A 54 4.97 -11.93 2.66
CA SER A 54 4.32 -12.08 3.96
C SER A 54 2.80 -11.85 3.90
N MET A 55 2.34 -10.93 3.04
CA MET A 55 0.92 -10.73 2.79
C MET A 55 0.37 -11.83 1.87
N GLY A 56 1.15 -12.26 0.88
CA GLY A 56 0.81 -13.36 -0.03
C GLY A 56 0.47 -14.63 0.71
N ILE A 57 1.31 -15.04 1.67
CA ILE A 57 1.05 -16.23 2.50
C ILE A 57 -0.24 -16.06 3.32
N LYS A 58 -0.47 -14.90 3.95
CA LYS A 58 -1.72 -14.63 4.70
C LYS A 58 -2.98 -14.66 3.82
N CYS A 59 -2.90 -14.12 2.61
CA CYS A 59 -3.99 -14.20 1.63
C CYS A 59 -4.25 -15.67 1.24
N MET A 60 -3.20 -16.46 0.98
CA MET A 60 -3.33 -17.89 0.69
C MET A 60 -3.93 -18.69 1.86
N GLU A 61 -3.57 -18.38 3.11
CA GLU A 61 -4.20 -18.98 4.30
C GLU A 61 -5.69 -18.66 4.35
N THR A 62 -6.06 -17.42 4.08
CA THR A 62 -7.48 -17.00 4.03
C THR A 62 -8.24 -17.78 2.96
N ILE A 63 -7.64 -17.99 1.79
CA ILE A 63 -8.23 -18.82 0.73
C ILE A 63 -8.42 -20.27 1.20
N CYS A 64 -7.43 -20.84 1.90
CA CYS A 64 -7.53 -22.20 2.45
C CYS A 64 -8.69 -22.32 3.44
N ASN A 65 -8.89 -21.31 4.29
CA ASN A 65 -10.01 -21.28 5.24
C ASN A 65 -11.35 -21.23 4.49
N ASN A 66 -11.49 -20.34 3.50
CA ASN A 66 -12.69 -20.22 2.68
C ASN A 66 -13.01 -21.53 1.93
N ILE A 67 -11.99 -22.27 1.47
CA ILE A 67 -12.16 -23.59 0.85
C ILE A 67 -12.75 -24.57 1.87
N ARG A 68 -12.22 -24.64 3.09
CA ARG A 68 -12.71 -25.56 4.13
C ARG A 68 -14.11 -25.21 4.64
N GLU A 69 -14.48 -23.93 4.61
CA GLU A 69 -15.85 -23.49 4.91
C GLU A 69 -16.85 -24.00 3.86
N LYS A 70 -16.47 -23.98 2.57
CA LYS A 70 -17.33 -24.45 1.47
C LYS A 70 -17.32 -25.97 1.31
N TRP A 71 -16.16 -26.60 1.51
CA TRP A 71 -15.92 -28.03 1.35
C TRP A 71 -15.21 -28.58 2.58
N SER A 72 -16.00 -28.92 3.60
CA SER A 72 -15.50 -29.46 4.87
C SER A 72 -14.78 -30.82 4.74
N SER A 73 -15.00 -31.53 3.64
CA SER A 73 -14.35 -32.80 3.30
C SER A 73 -12.90 -32.64 2.84
N VAL A 74 -12.45 -31.42 2.47
CA VAL A 74 -11.07 -31.18 2.01
C VAL A 74 -10.10 -31.38 3.18
N VAL A 75 -9.08 -32.21 2.97
CA VAL A 75 -8.14 -32.60 4.02
C VAL A 75 -6.84 -31.81 3.90
N ASN A 76 -6.13 -31.92 2.78
CA ASN A 76 -4.87 -31.19 2.56
C ASN A 76 -4.97 -30.23 1.38
N ILE A 77 -4.34 -29.07 1.54
CA ILE A 77 -4.24 -28.02 0.53
C ILE A 77 -2.78 -27.63 0.43
N ALA A 78 -2.22 -27.61 -0.77
CA ALA A 78 -0.89 -27.09 -1.07
C ALA A 78 -0.99 -26.01 -2.14
N ILE A 79 -0.38 -24.85 -1.90
CA ILE A 79 -0.31 -23.72 -2.84
C ILE A 79 1.14 -23.27 -2.91
N TYR A 80 1.80 -23.58 -4.01
CA TYR A 80 3.21 -23.27 -4.22
C TYR A 80 3.32 -22.36 -5.43
N HIS A 81 3.93 -21.19 -5.25
CA HIS A 81 4.16 -20.24 -6.34
C HIS A 81 5.64 -19.93 -6.47
N ARG A 82 6.14 -19.95 -7.71
CA ARG A 82 7.50 -19.62 -8.06
C ARG A 82 7.66 -18.11 -8.27
N LEU A 83 8.71 -17.54 -7.70
CA LEU A 83 9.13 -16.15 -7.85
C LEU A 83 10.39 -16.06 -8.70
N GLY A 84 10.69 -14.86 -9.20
CA GLY A 84 11.78 -14.62 -10.13
C GLY A 84 11.48 -15.13 -11.53
N LEU A 85 12.52 -15.53 -12.26
CA LEU A 85 12.43 -15.93 -13.66
C LEU A 85 11.89 -17.35 -13.83
N VAL A 86 10.87 -17.48 -14.66
CA VAL A 86 10.18 -18.72 -15.03
C VAL A 86 10.18 -18.85 -16.55
N PRO A 87 11.06 -19.71 -17.11
CA PRO A 87 11.10 -20.01 -18.53
C PRO A 87 9.81 -20.64 -19.06
N VAL A 88 9.64 -20.56 -20.37
CA VAL A 88 8.57 -21.24 -21.12
C VAL A 88 8.56 -22.75 -20.82
N LYS A 89 7.37 -23.34 -20.72
CA LYS A 89 7.09 -24.72 -20.28
C LYS A 89 7.35 -25.03 -18.81
N GLU A 90 7.87 -24.09 -18.01
CA GLU A 90 8.03 -24.32 -16.57
C GLU A 90 6.80 -23.86 -15.79
N ALA A 91 6.58 -24.51 -14.63
CA ALA A 91 5.47 -24.19 -13.75
C ALA A 91 5.77 -22.93 -12.91
N SER A 92 4.88 -21.94 -12.98
CA SER A 92 4.89 -20.77 -12.12
C SER A 92 4.07 -21.00 -10.85
N ILE A 93 3.02 -21.82 -10.90
CA ILE A 93 2.19 -22.17 -9.75
C ILE A 93 1.77 -23.62 -9.83
N ILE A 94 1.76 -24.29 -8.68
CA ILE A 94 1.15 -25.61 -8.52
C ILE A 94 0.24 -25.59 -7.29
N ILE A 95 -0.99 -26.06 -7.48
CA ILE A 95 -2.01 -26.19 -6.43
C ILE A 95 -2.41 -27.65 -6.33
N GLY A 96 -2.23 -28.27 -5.17
CA GLY A 96 -2.69 -29.63 -4.88
C GLY A 96 -3.77 -29.61 -3.80
N ILE A 97 -4.89 -30.29 -4.02
CA ILE A 97 -5.95 -30.41 -3.00
C ILE A 97 -6.41 -31.86 -2.92
N SER A 98 -6.50 -32.40 -1.71
CA SER A 98 -6.98 -33.75 -1.45
C SER A 98 -8.27 -33.81 -0.65
N SER A 99 -9.12 -34.77 -0.98
CA SER A 99 -10.39 -35.03 -0.31
C SER A 99 -10.75 -36.53 -0.38
N PRO A 100 -11.68 -37.02 0.46
CA PRO A 100 -12.21 -38.37 0.37
C PRO A 100 -12.82 -38.69 -1.01
N HIS A 101 -13.48 -37.71 -1.63
CA HIS A 101 -14.19 -37.88 -2.91
C HIS A 101 -13.81 -36.79 -3.93
N ARG A 102 -13.59 -37.22 -5.18
CA ARG A 102 -13.08 -36.37 -6.27
C ARG A 102 -13.81 -35.06 -6.52
N ALA A 103 -15.12 -35.01 -6.28
CA ALA A 103 -15.94 -33.85 -6.63
C ALA A 103 -15.50 -32.59 -5.86
N ASP A 104 -15.17 -32.74 -4.59
CA ASP A 104 -14.78 -31.62 -3.74
C ASP A 104 -13.34 -31.18 -4.05
N ALA A 105 -12.41 -32.12 -4.29
CA ALA A 105 -11.04 -31.79 -4.69
C ALA A 105 -11.01 -30.96 -5.97
N ILE A 106 -11.75 -31.37 -7.01
CA ILE A 106 -11.77 -30.67 -8.31
C ILE A 106 -12.33 -29.25 -8.16
N LYS A 107 -13.51 -29.12 -7.53
CA LYS A 107 -14.16 -27.80 -7.33
C LYS A 107 -13.34 -26.87 -6.44
N ALA A 108 -12.71 -27.41 -5.40
CA ALA A 108 -11.84 -26.64 -4.52
C ALA A 108 -10.58 -26.15 -5.27
N THR A 109 -9.99 -26.96 -6.16
CA THR A 109 -8.81 -26.55 -6.93
C THR A 109 -9.14 -25.38 -7.86
N GLU A 110 -10.26 -25.46 -8.59
CA GLU A 110 -10.77 -24.38 -9.45
C GLU A 110 -11.00 -23.09 -8.63
N PHE A 111 -11.72 -23.20 -7.52
CA PHE A 111 -11.94 -22.06 -6.63
C PHE A 111 -10.63 -21.47 -6.10
N CYS A 112 -9.64 -22.32 -5.78
CA CYS A 112 -8.36 -21.89 -5.25
C CYS A 112 -7.59 -21.03 -6.26
N ILE A 113 -7.44 -21.48 -7.51
CA ILE A 113 -6.68 -20.73 -8.52
C ILE A 113 -7.31 -19.37 -8.82
N ASP A 114 -8.64 -19.32 -8.93
CA ASP A 114 -9.36 -18.07 -9.21
C ASP A 114 -9.16 -17.05 -8.09
N ASN A 115 -9.21 -17.50 -6.82
CA ASN A 115 -9.00 -16.61 -5.70
C ASN A 115 -7.54 -16.21 -5.54
N VAL A 116 -6.57 -17.10 -5.83
CA VAL A 116 -5.15 -16.76 -5.80
C VAL A 116 -4.87 -15.60 -6.76
N LYS A 117 -5.33 -15.71 -8.01
CA LYS A 117 -5.15 -14.64 -9.01
C LYS A 117 -5.85 -13.34 -8.66
N LYS A 118 -6.97 -13.42 -7.94
CA LYS A 118 -7.77 -12.27 -7.54
C LYS A 118 -7.21 -11.50 -6.36
N SER A 119 -6.72 -12.18 -5.31
CA SER A 119 -6.47 -11.55 -4.01
C SER A 119 -5.02 -11.65 -3.51
N VAL A 120 -4.20 -12.51 -4.08
CA VAL A 120 -2.81 -12.67 -3.61
C VAL A 120 -1.93 -11.65 -4.33
N PRO A 121 -1.15 -10.82 -3.61
CA PRO A 121 -0.27 -9.80 -4.17
C PRO A 121 0.97 -10.41 -4.84
N ILE A 122 0.76 -11.02 -6.00
CA ILE A 122 1.79 -11.54 -6.90
C ILE A 122 1.62 -10.86 -8.25
N TRP A 123 2.70 -10.26 -8.74
CA TRP A 123 2.74 -9.53 -10.00
C TRP A 123 3.58 -10.31 -11.01
N LYS A 124 3.15 -10.26 -12.27
CA LYS A 124 3.86 -10.89 -13.38
C LYS A 124 4.36 -9.84 -14.37
N LYS A 125 5.58 -10.02 -14.83
CA LYS A 125 6.22 -9.24 -15.88
C LYS A 125 6.61 -10.18 -17.01
N GLU A 126 6.23 -9.82 -18.23
CA GLU A 126 6.47 -10.64 -19.42
C GLU A 126 7.69 -10.09 -20.15
N HIS A 127 8.66 -10.96 -20.42
CA HIS A 127 9.85 -10.64 -21.23
C HIS A 127 9.65 -11.19 -22.65
N TYR A 128 9.76 -10.32 -23.63
CA TYR A 128 9.56 -10.63 -25.06
C TYR A 128 10.92 -10.62 -25.78
N THR A 129 11.03 -11.38 -26.86
CA THR A 129 12.26 -11.50 -27.66
C THR A 129 12.71 -10.16 -28.26
N ASP A 130 11.76 -9.36 -28.74
CA ASP A 130 12.02 -8.16 -29.54
C ASP A 130 11.42 -6.86 -28.94
N ASP A 131 10.89 -6.91 -27.72
CA ASP A 131 10.16 -5.78 -27.11
C ASP A 131 10.56 -5.58 -25.64
N THR A 132 10.29 -4.37 -25.14
CA THR A 132 10.50 -4.02 -23.74
C THR A 132 9.62 -4.86 -22.82
N PRO A 133 10.14 -5.31 -21.66
CA PRO A 133 9.37 -6.16 -20.77
C PRO A 133 8.22 -5.39 -20.11
N GLN A 134 7.04 -6.03 -20.06
CA GLN A 134 5.80 -5.37 -19.64
C GLN A 134 5.21 -6.01 -18.39
N TRP A 135 4.88 -5.17 -17.40
CA TRP A 135 4.04 -5.58 -16.29
C TRP A 135 2.61 -5.83 -16.75
N LYS A 136 1.99 -6.89 -16.25
CA LYS A 136 0.60 -7.22 -16.58
C LYS A 136 -0.26 -7.18 -15.33
N GLU A 137 -1.46 -6.65 -15.50
CA GLU A 137 -2.52 -6.69 -14.51
C GLU A 137 -3.25 -8.04 -14.58
N ASN A 138 -3.64 -8.57 -13.42
CA ASN A 138 -4.53 -9.73 -13.36
C ASN A 138 -5.95 -9.27 -13.69
N LYS A 139 -6.53 -9.83 -14.77
CA LYS A 139 -7.91 -9.52 -15.18
C LYS A 139 -8.94 -9.89 -14.11
N GLU A 140 -8.58 -10.84 -13.26
CA GLU A 140 -9.37 -11.36 -12.16
C GLU A 140 -9.31 -10.47 -10.90
N SER A 141 -8.33 -9.56 -10.82
CA SER A 141 -8.26 -8.57 -9.75
C SER A 141 -9.43 -7.60 -9.92
N GLN A 142 -10.21 -7.40 -8.86
CA GLN A 142 -11.19 -6.32 -8.87
C GLN A 142 -10.40 -5.02 -8.84
N THR A 143 -10.29 -4.35 -9.99
CA THR A 143 -9.99 -2.92 -10.03
C THR A 143 -10.91 -2.29 -8.98
N PHE A 144 -10.35 -1.53 -8.04
CA PHE A 144 -11.16 -0.67 -7.18
C PHE A 144 -12.18 0.00 -8.11
N GLN A 145 -13.46 -0.33 -7.94
CA GLN A 145 -14.50 0.38 -8.65
C GLN A 145 -14.47 1.78 -8.07
N VAL A 146 -13.63 2.64 -8.65
CA VAL A 146 -13.75 4.07 -8.50
C VAL A 146 -15.20 4.35 -8.83
N ARG A 147 -15.96 4.81 -7.83
CA ARG A 147 -17.38 5.12 -7.99
C ARG A 147 -17.53 5.90 -9.29
N GLN A 148 -18.34 5.32 -10.17
CA GLN A 148 -18.50 5.72 -11.55
C GLN A 148 -18.90 7.20 -11.65
N SER A 149 -18.22 7.91 -12.55
CA SER A 149 -18.48 9.28 -13.01
C SER A 149 -18.69 10.36 -11.93
N VAL A 150 -17.58 10.98 -11.51
CA VAL A 150 -17.66 12.39 -11.08
C VAL A 150 -18.04 13.20 -12.32
N GLU A 151 -19.21 13.84 -12.32
CA GLU A 151 -19.52 14.85 -13.33
C GLU A 151 -18.44 15.93 -13.24
N VAL A 152 -17.54 15.96 -14.22
CA VAL A 152 -16.56 17.03 -14.34
C VAL A 152 -17.37 18.30 -14.64
N PRO A 153 -17.35 19.32 -13.77
CA PRO A 153 -18.10 20.55 -14.02
C PRO A 153 -17.69 21.12 -15.37
N ARG A 154 -18.64 21.67 -16.15
CA ARG A 154 -18.29 22.46 -17.33
C ARG A 154 -17.54 23.71 -16.87
N VAL A 155 -16.21 23.63 -16.84
CA VAL A 155 -15.34 24.75 -16.52
C VAL A 155 -15.25 25.64 -17.74
N PHE A 156 -15.60 26.93 -17.60
CA PHE A 156 -15.45 27.88 -18.69
C PHE A 156 -13.96 28.03 -19.06
N PRO A 157 -13.59 28.04 -20.36
CA PRO A 157 -12.18 28.02 -20.78
C PRO A 157 -11.31 29.16 -20.23
N HIS A 158 -11.92 30.29 -19.88
CA HIS A 158 -11.23 31.45 -19.29
C HIS A 158 -10.85 31.28 -17.81
N LEU A 159 -11.40 30.25 -17.13
CA LEU A 159 -11.06 29.89 -15.74
C LEU A 159 -9.91 28.88 -15.65
N ILE A 160 -9.47 28.33 -16.79
CA ILE A 160 -8.38 27.36 -16.86
C ILE A 160 -7.05 28.11 -16.89
N GLN A 161 -6.42 28.28 -15.72
CA GLN A 161 -5.14 28.98 -15.57
C GLN A 161 -3.93 28.13 -16.00
N ILE A 162 -4.06 26.80 -15.91
CA ILE A 162 -2.98 25.86 -16.21
C ILE A 162 -3.50 24.85 -17.23
N LYS A 163 -2.85 24.77 -18.39
CA LYS A 163 -3.08 23.75 -19.41
C LYS A 163 -1.87 22.84 -19.46
N ALA A 164 -2.07 21.58 -19.13
CA ALA A 164 -1.05 20.54 -19.29
C ALA A 164 -1.45 19.63 -20.44
N SER A 165 -0.50 19.26 -21.29
CA SER A 165 -0.73 18.23 -22.29
C SER A 165 -0.87 16.86 -21.61
N LYS A 166 -1.54 15.90 -22.26
CA LYS A 166 -1.63 14.53 -21.73
C LYS A 166 -0.25 13.93 -21.43
N ALA A 167 0.73 14.17 -22.32
CA ALA A 167 2.10 13.73 -22.12
C ALA A 167 2.77 14.36 -20.88
N GLU A 168 2.49 15.63 -20.58
CA GLU A 168 3.00 16.28 -19.38
C GLU A 168 2.34 15.73 -18.11
N VAL A 169 1.04 15.47 -18.15
CA VAL A 169 0.31 14.82 -17.05
C VAL A 169 0.89 13.44 -16.76
N ASP A 170 1.06 12.61 -17.79
CA ASP A 170 1.64 11.28 -17.67
C ASP A 170 3.09 11.33 -17.15
N SER A 171 3.89 12.31 -17.61
CA SER A 171 5.25 12.56 -17.10
C SER A 171 5.26 12.91 -15.62
N ARG A 172 4.32 13.76 -15.17
CA ARG A 172 4.19 14.12 -13.74
C ARG A 172 3.72 12.94 -12.90
N ILE A 173 2.80 12.12 -13.40
CA ILE A 173 2.37 10.89 -12.73
C ILE A 173 3.56 9.95 -12.53
N ASN A 174 4.35 9.70 -13.58
CA ASN A 174 5.51 8.83 -13.49
C ASN A 174 6.54 9.36 -12.47
N LYS A 175 6.86 10.66 -12.51
CA LYS A 175 7.76 11.27 -11.52
C LYS A 175 7.23 11.18 -10.10
N LEU A 176 5.92 11.32 -9.91
CA LEU A 176 5.28 11.16 -8.61
C LEU A 176 5.36 9.71 -8.12
N MET A 177 5.11 8.74 -8.99
CA MET A 177 5.23 7.31 -8.68
C MET A 177 6.66 6.92 -8.32
N GLU A 178 7.65 7.38 -9.09
CA GLU A 178 9.06 7.17 -8.79
C GLU A 178 9.46 7.77 -7.44
N ARG A 179 9.07 9.02 -7.19
CA ARG A 179 9.32 9.68 -5.90
C ARG A 179 8.66 8.93 -4.75
N LYS A 180 7.41 8.48 -4.90
CA LYS A 180 6.68 7.75 -3.85
C LYS A 180 7.30 6.39 -3.56
N ARG A 181 7.72 5.66 -4.59
CA ARG A 181 8.47 4.42 -4.42
C ARG A 181 9.75 4.68 -3.64
N TYR A 182 10.53 5.69 -4.02
CA TYR A 182 11.74 6.06 -3.30
C TYR A 182 11.48 6.45 -1.82
N GLU A 183 10.43 7.22 -1.54
CA GLU A 183 10.03 7.58 -0.17
C GLU A 183 9.64 6.34 0.66
N ILE A 184 8.88 5.41 0.06
CA ILE A 184 8.49 4.14 0.69
C ILE A 184 9.73 3.27 0.91
N ASP A 185 10.62 3.16 -0.06
CA ASP A 185 11.85 2.36 0.03
C ASP A 185 12.78 2.91 1.12
N LEU A 186 12.96 4.23 1.21
CA LEU A 186 13.69 4.85 2.32
C LEU A 186 13.02 4.60 3.67
N SER A 187 11.70 4.68 3.74
CA SER A 187 10.95 4.36 4.97
C SER A 187 11.16 2.90 5.35
N ASN A 188 11.06 1.98 4.39
CA ASN A 188 11.28 0.55 4.60
C ASN A 188 12.72 0.28 5.04
N ILE A 189 13.72 0.89 4.40
CA ILE A 189 15.13 0.74 4.81
C ILE A 189 15.30 1.22 6.25
N ASN A 190 14.78 2.39 6.61
CA ASN A 190 14.90 2.91 7.98
C ASN A 190 14.09 2.11 9.01
N GLU A 191 12.97 1.51 8.60
CA GLU A 191 12.07 0.73 9.46
C GLU A 191 12.54 -0.73 9.65
N PHE A 192 13.21 -1.30 8.65
CA PHE A 192 13.59 -2.72 8.63
C PHE A 192 15.10 -2.99 8.67
N CYS A 193 15.97 -2.01 8.39
CA CYS A 193 17.42 -2.15 8.55
C CYS A 193 17.91 -1.40 9.81
N PRO A 194 18.53 -2.09 10.79
CA PRO A 194 19.11 -1.42 11.96
C PRO A 194 20.32 -0.56 11.56
N SER A 195 20.44 0.61 12.17
CA SER A 195 21.56 1.56 11.96
C SER A 195 22.90 1.02 12.46
N ASP A 196 22.88 0.06 13.40
CA ASP A 196 24.08 -0.50 14.03
C ASP A 196 24.14 -2.03 13.80
N ARG A 197 25.11 -2.48 12.99
CA ARG A 197 25.25 -3.88 12.55
C ARG A 197 25.83 -4.81 13.64
N THR A 198 25.91 -4.37 14.88
CA THR A 198 26.63 -5.06 15.97
C THR A 198 25.73 -5.91 16.88
N SER A 199 24.41 -5.78 16.78
CA SER A 199 23.45 -6.49 17.64
C SER A 199 22.48 -7.35 16.82
N GLU A 200 22.63 -8.67 16.92
CA GLU A 200 21.83 -9.69 16.19
C GLU A 200 20.35 -9.81 16.64
N PHE A 201 19.88 -8.99 17.59
CA PHE A 201 18.61 -9.27 18.29
C PHE A 201 17.69 -8.05 18.50
N THR A 202 17.60 -7.13 17.54
CA THR A 202 16.65 -6.00 17.63
C THR A 202 15.86 -5.81 16.34
N CYS A 203 14.53 -5.75 16.42
CA CYS A 203 13.64 -5.32 15.35
C CYS A 203 12.84 -4.10 15.83
N ALA A 204 12.75 -3.06 15.00
CA ALA A 204 12.39 -1.69 15.41
C ALA A 204 10.97 -1.50 15.99
N ARG A 205 10.08 -2.50 15.90
CA ARG A 205 8.74 -2.38 16.50
C ARG A 205 8.73 -2.61 18.01
N VAL A 206 9.81 -3.16 18.58
CA VAL A 206 10.09 -3.13 20.00
C VAL A 206 11.61 -3.16 20.18
N ASP A 207 12.22 -2.05 20.60
CA ASP A 207 13.59 -2.07 21.13
C ASP A 207 13.59 -2.77 22.50
N ALA A 208 13.37 -4.08 22.48
CA ALA A 208 13.42 -4.94 23.64
C ALA A 208 14.79 -5.62 23.68
N VAL A 209 15.74 -4.98 24.37
CA VAL A 209 17.03 -5.63 24.67
C VAL A 209 16.84 -6.57 25.87
N VAL A 210 16.96 -7.87 25.65
CA VAL A 210 16.85 -8.89 26.71
C VAL A 210 18.18 -9.02 27.45
N HIS A 211 18.26 -8.52 28.69
CA HIS A 211 19.39 -8.78 29.58
C HIS A 211 19.11 -9.95 30.53
N LYS A 212 19.84 -11.05 30.40
CA LYS A 212 19.83 -12.15 31.38
C LYS A 212 20.67 -11.75 32.61
N ARG A 213 20.01 -11.57 33.76
CA ARG A 213 20.70 -11.54 35.07
C ARG A 213 21.14 -12.95 35.43
N LYS A 214 22.40 -13.11 35.88
CA LYS A 214 22.98 -14.43 36.17
C LYS A 214 22.24 -15.21 37.28
N ASP A 215 21.52 -14.52 38.18
CA ASP A 215 20.98 -15.14 39.40
C ASP A 215 19.49 -14.85 39.70
N GLY A 216 18.65 -14.54 38.70
CA GLY A 216 17.21 -14.23 38.91
C GLY A 216 16.26 -15.09 38.08
N LYS A 217 15.19 -15.63 38.69
CA LYS A 217 14.15 -16.45 38.02
C LYS A 217 13.02 -15.66 37.35
N SER A 218 13.01 -14.33 37.40
CA SER A 218 12.03 -13.50 36.69
C SER A 218 12.66 -12.84 35.47
N HIS A 219 12.10 -13.14 34.29
CA HIS A 219 12.51 -12.62 33.00
C HIS A 219 11.44 -11.66 32.50
N LEU A 220 11.63 -10.35 32.67
CA LEU A 220 11.13 -9.25 31.82
C LEU A 220 11.22 -7.94 32.59
N GLN A 221 11.92 -6.96 32.02
CA GLN A 221 11.77 -5.56 32.39
C GLN A 221 11.21 -4.84 31.16
N VAL A 222 10.00 -4.30 31.28
CA VAL A 222 9.36 -3.52 30.21
C VAL A 222 9.88 -2.11 30.30
N ASN A 223 10.67 -1.69 29.32
CA ASN A 223 10.95 -0.27 29.11
C ASN A 223 9.96 0.31 28.10
N ARG A 224 9.35 1.43 28.45
CA ARG A 224 8.53 2.23 27.52
C ARG A 224 9.49 3.07 26.67
N VAL A 225 9.58 2.77 25.39
CA VAL A 225 10.33 3.58 24.43
C VAL A 225 9.54 4.87 24.15
N ILE A 226 10.19 6.01 24.29
CA ILE A 226 9.67 7.30 23.82
C ILE A 226 10.15 7.45 22.38
N ASN A 227 9.22 7.31 21.44
CA ASN A 227 9.49 7.55 20.03
C ASN A 227 9.77 9.06 19.84
N SER A 228 11.01 9.43 19.55
CA SER A 228 11.38 10.82 19.22
C SER A 228 10.96 11.23 17.80
N TYR A 229 10.49 10.27 16.99
CA TYR A 229 9.88 10.51 15.68
C TYR A 229 8.37 10.30 15.77
N GLN A 230 7.69 11.31 16.32
CA GLN A 230 6.26 11.46 16.18
C GLN A 230 5.96 12.02 14.79
N TRP A 231 5.28 11.21 13.96
CA TRP A 231 4.23 11.77 13.13
C TRP A 231 3.34 12.60 14.06
N ARG A 232 3.15 13.86 13.68
CA ARG A 232 2.83 14.98 14.55
C ARG A 232 1.42 14.88 15.17
N ASP A 233 1.25 14.00 16.15
CA ASP A 233 0.17 13.99 17.15
C ASP A 233 0.51 14.87 18.37
N GLN A 234 1.31 15.91 18.16
CA GLN A 234 1.43 17.02 19.11
C GLN A 234 0.89 18.28 18.46
N ILE A 235 -0.44 18.41 18.45
CA ILE A 235 -0.98 19.70 18.88
C ILE A 235 -0.44 19.87 20.30
N SER A 236 0.52 20.77 20.47
CA SER A 236 1.02 21.18 21.78
C SER A 236 -0.17 21.33 22.73
N SER A 237 -0.31 20.40 23.67
CA SER A 237 -1.32 20.40 24.73
C SER A 237 -1.22 21.64 25.64
N ASN A 238 -0.14 22.41 25.50
CA ASN A 238 0.07 23.70 26.15
C ASN A 238 -0.44 24.93 25.35
N TYR A 239 -0.81 24.78 24.08
CA TYR A 239 -1.42 25.87 23.30
C TYR A 239 -2.93 26.00 23.62
N LEU A 240 -3.58 24.85 23.81
CA LEU A 240 -5.00 24.78 24.13
C LEU A 240 -5.32 25.17 25.58
N THR A 241 -4.38 25.04 26.52
CA THR A 241 -4.62 25.31 27.95
C THR A 241 -4.30 26.74 28.37
N LYS A 242 -3.45 27.47 27.63
CA LYS A 242 -3.06 28.85 27.98
C LYS A 242 -4.05 29.92 27.52
N HIS A 243 -4.96 29.59 26.60
CA HIS A 243 -5.90 30.55 25.99
C HIS A 243 -7.34 30.03 26.00
N ILE A 244 -7.82 29.58 27.16
CA ILE A 244 -9.25 29.25 27.37
C ILE A 244 -9.93 30.42 28.09
N PRO A 245 -10.52 31.39 27.37
CA PRO A 245 -11.66 32.12 27.89
C PRO A 245 -12.91 31.22 27.74
N PRO A 246 -13.82 31.20 28.73
CA PRO A 246 -14.86 30.17 28.87
C PRO A 246 -15.96 30.17 27.78
N ASN A 247 -15.97 31.12 26.83
CA ASN A 247 -17.10 31.34 25.91
C ASN A 247 -16.76 31.24 24.40
N GLY A 248 -15.62 30.65 24.00
CA GLY A 248 -15.13 30.75 22.61
C GLY A 248 -15.28 29.53 21.68
N ILE A 249 -15.95 28.45 22.08
CA ILE A 249 -16.04 27.23 21.25
C ILE A 249 -16.95 27.44 20.04
N GLU A 250 -18.06 28.16 20.23
CA GLU A 250 -19.05 28.43 19.17
C GLU A 250 -18.48 29.33 18.07
N GLU A 251 -17.78 30.40 18.46
CA GLU A 251 -17.16 31.36 17.52
C GLU A 251 -16.03 30.71 16.71
N ARG A 252 -15.29 29.77 17.31
CA ARG A 252 -14.25 29.00 16.61
C ARG A 252 -14.83 27.97 15.64
N LEU A 253 -15.96 27.34 15.99
CA LEU A 253 -16.69 26.47 15.07
C LEU A 253 -17.23 27.26 13.88
N GLN A 254 -17.78 28.45 14.13
CA GLN A 254 -18.30 29.33 13.09
C GLN A 254 -17.19 29.75 12.10
N ASN A 255 -16.01 30.13 12.59
CA ASN A 255 -14.87 30.47 11.73
C ASN A 255 -14.38 29.27 10.89
N LEU A 256 -14.37 28.07 11.46
CA LEU A 256 -14.03 26.83 10.73
C LEU A 256 -15.06 26.50 9.65
N GLU A 257 -16.35 26.68 9.94
CA GLU A 257 -17.45 26.47 9.00
C GLU A 257 -17.39 27.47 7.83
N GLU A 258 -17.04 28.72 8.11
CA GLU A 258 -16.82 29.77 7.10
C GLU A 258 -15.64 29.42 6.18
N GLN A 259 -14.52 28.98 6.76
CA GLN A 259 -13.34 28.55 6.00
C GLN A 259 -13.57 27.29 5.16
N LEU A 260 -14.47 26.40 5.60
CA LEU A 260 -14.80 25.16 4.90
C LEU A 260 -16.02 25.28 3.98
N THR A 261 -16.58 26.49 3.83
CA THR A 261 -17.72 26.83 2.96
C THR A 261 -18.96 25.96 3.19
N LEU A 262 -19.24 25.62 4.45
CA LEU A 262 -20.41 24.81 4.81
C LEU A 262 -21.66 25.72 4.88
N SER A 263 -22.36 25.89 3.76
CA SER A 263 -23.49 26.82 3.62
C SER A 263 -24.87 26.24 4.01
N THR A 264 -24.93 25.10 4.71
CA THR A 264 -26.20 24.48 5.16
C THR A 264 -26.36 24.59 6.67
N PRO A 265 -27.57 24.87 7.21
CA PRO A 265 -27.80 24.97 8.64
C PRO A 265 -27.75 23.57 9.26
N ILE A 266 -26.68 23.26 9.98
CA ILE A 266 -26.43 21.91 10.53
C ILE A 266 -26.60 21.90 12.06
N SER A 267 -27.24 20.82 12.54
CA SER A 267 -27.48 20.32 13.90
C SER A 267 -26.74 20.97 15.10
N LYS A 268 -27.49 21.25 16.18
CA LYS A 268 -27.04 21.85 17.46
C LYS A 268 -26.02 21.03 18.26
N ASN A 269 -25.65 19.82 17.82
CA ASN A 269 -24.80 18.92 18.60
C ASN A 269 -23.32 19.08 18.22
N VAL A 270 -22.53 19.66 19.12
CA VAL A 270 -21.11 20.00 18.91
C VAL A 270 -20.27 18.80 18.46
N TYR A 271 -20.54 17.60 18.98
CA TYR A 271 -19.80 16.39 18.61
C TYR A 271 -20.06 15.95 17.17
N GLN A 272 -21.31 16.07 16.71
CA GLN A 272 -21.67 15.73 15.34
C GLN A 272 -21.10 16.75 14.34
N ARG A 273 -20.96 18.01 14.77
CA ARG A 273 -20.26 19.05 13.98
C ARG A 273 -18.77 18.73 13.86
N LEU A 274 -18.12 18.35 14.95
CA LEU A 274 -16.69 18.02 14.98
C LEU A 274 -16.38 16.81 14.08
N GLN A 275 -17.21 15.78 14.13
CA GLN A 275 -17.10 14.59 13.28
C GLN A 275 -17.23 14.94 11.79
N ASN A 276 -18.22 15.78 11.41
CA ASN A 276 -18.37 16.20 10.01
C ASN A 276 -17.17 17.01 9.50
N LEU A 277 -16.52 17.78 10.37
CA LEU A 277 -15.31 18.54 10.04
C LEU A 277 -14.12 17.59 9.84
N GLU A 278 -13.94 16.61 10.73
CA GLU A 278 -12.91 15.56 10.60
C GLU A 278 -13.07 14.76 9.31
N ASP A 279 -14.28 14.30 9.00
CA ASP A 279 -14.57 13.53 7.78
C ASP A 279 -14.25 14.34 6.51
N ARG A 280 -14.53 15.65 6.52
CA ARG A 280 -14.25 16.52 5.38
C ARG A 280 -12.77 16.85 5.24
N LEU A 281 -12.05 16.97 6.36
CA LEU A 281 -10.61 17.20 6.35
C LEU A 281 -9.88 15.96 5.82
N LEU A 282 -10.28 14.78 6.27
CA LEU A 282 -9.80 13.49 5.76
C LEU A 282 -10.05 13.34 4.26
N TYR A 283 -11.23 13.74 3.79
CA TYR A 283 -11.54 13.75 2.36
C TYR A 283 -10.61 14.69 1.58
N LEU A 284 -10.37 15.90 2.07
CA LEU A 284 -9.48 16.86 1.40
C LEU A 284 -8.02 16.40 1.38
N GLU A 285 -7.55 15.77 2.45
CA GLU A 285 -6.24 15.12 2.51
C GLU A 285 -6.13 13.94 1.53
N SER A 286 -7.21 13.19 1.34
CA SER A 286 -7.24 12.08 0.36
C SER A 286 -7.13 12.55 -1.10
N ILE A 287 -7.63 13.76 -1.40
CA ILE A 287 -7.53 14.37 -2.73
C ILE A 287 -6.17 15.04 -2.93
N SER A 288 -5.66 15.69 -1.89
CA SER A 288 -4.35 16.33 -1.89
C SER A 288 -3.71 16.23 -0.51
N PRO A 289 -2.69 15.36 -0.33
CA PRO A 289 -1.93 15.28 0.91
C PRO A 289 -1.22 16.59 1.29
N GLU A 290 -1.09 17.51 0.33
CA GLU A 290 -0.47 18.83 0.48
C GLU A 290 -1.45 19.88 1.02
N TYR A 291 -2.75 19.55 1.15
CA TYR A 291 -3.79 20.46 1.66
C TYR A 291 -3.41 21.06 3.02
N VAL A 292 -2.78 20.28 3.90
CA VAL A 292 -2.29 20.74 5.21
C VAL A 292 -1.13 21.75 5.09
N GLN A 293 -0.26 21.58 4.08
CA GLN A 293 0.89 22.45 3.89
C GLN A 293 0.49 23.86 3.41
N PHE A 294 -0.63 23.96 2.69
CA PHE A 294 -1.21 25.22 2.25
C PHE A 294 -1.56 26.13 3.44
N TRP A 295 -2.21 25.58 4.46
CA TRP A 295 -2.63 26.32 5.66
C TRP A 295 -1.47 26.67 6.59
N ASN A 296 -0.43 25.83 6.65
CA ASN A 296 0.76 26.11 7.46
C ASN A 296 1.56 27.34 6.98
N LYS A 297 1.42 27.75 5.71
CA LYS A 297 2.03 29.01 5.21
C LYS A 297 1.21 30.27 5.53
N VAL A 298 -0.06 30.12 5.91
CA VAL A 298 -0.98 31.23 6.23
C VAL A 298 -0.95 31.57 7.73
N ALA A 299 -0.32 30.73 8.56
CA ALA A 299 -0.04 31.05 9.95
C ALA A 299 0.96 32.23 10.02
N VAL A 300 0.42 33.43 10.14
CA VAL A 300 1.14 34.69 10.32
C VAL A 300 2.14 34.54 11.48
N PRO A 301 3.45 34.84 11.28
CA PRO A 301 4.36 34.98 12.38
C PRO A 301 4.02 36.26 13.13
N ASN A 302 3.53 36.12 14.36
CA ASN A 302 3.46 37.23 15.30
C ASN A 302 4.87 37.80 15.51
N GLY A 303 5.08 39.04 15.05
CA GLY A 303 6.12 39.93 15.53
C GLY A 303 7.53 39.75 14.94
N SER A 304 7.73 40.10 13.66
CA SER A 304 8.83 41.00 13.29
C SER A 304 8.54 41.62 11.91
N SER A 305 8.61 42.94 11.83
CA SER A 305 8.35 43.69 10.60
C SER A 305 9.45 43.41 9.56
N THR A 306 9.22 42.51 8.62
CA THR A 306 9.97 42.51 7.36
C THR A 306 9.19 43.34 6.36
N LYS A 307 9.68 44.57 6.14
CA LYS A 307 9.19 45.46 5.08
C LYS A 307 9.27 44.70 3.75
N LYS A 308 8.17 44.63 3.01
CA LYS A 308 8.15 44.13 1.62
C LYS A 308 9.19 44.94 0.83
N LYS A 309 10.31 44.31 0.46
CA LYS A 309 11.23 44.88 -0.54
C LYS A 309 10.55 44.75 -1.90
N VAL A 310 10.21 45.88 -2.49
CA VAL A 310 9.77 45.97 -3.88
C VAL A 310 11.04 45.91 -4.72
N PHE A 311 11.20 44.83 -5.50
CA PHE A 311 12.29 44.70 -6.45
C PHE A 311 11.93 45.42 -7.75
N THR A 312 12.92 46.12 -8.31
CA THR A 312 12.77 46.78 -9.62
C THR A 312 12.92 45.76 -10.75
N ILE A 313 12.37 46.07 -11.93
CA ILE A 313 12.36 45.15 -13.09
C ILE A 313 13.78 44.67 -13.45
N ASN A 314 14.78 45.54 -13.29
CA ASN A 314 16.19 45.25 -13.60
C ASN A 314 16.82 44.26 -12.60
N GLU A 315 16.39 44.26 -11.34
CA GLU A 315 16.86 43.30 -10.32
C GLU A 315 16.26 41.92 -10.57
N ILE A 316 15.03 41.86 -11.07
CA ILE A 316 14.36 40.62 -11.47
C ILE A 316 15.06 40.02 -12.70
N ASP A 317 15.38 40.83 -13.71
CA ASP A 317 16.06 40.36 -14.91
C ASP A 317 17.49 39.85 -14.62
N SER A 318 18.20 40.47 -13.68
CA SER A 318 19.53 39.98 -13.25
C SER A 318 19.44 38.62 -12.54
N LEU A 319 18.43 38.40 -11.71
CA LEU A 319 18.22 37.13 -11.01
C LEU A 319 17.78 36.01 -11.97
N ILE A 320 17.00 36.35 -13.00
CA ILE A 320 16.61 35.41 -14.06
C ILE A 320 17.84 35.01 -14.89
N ALA A 321 18.72 35.95 -15.22
CA ALA A 321 19.96 35.66 -15.96
C ALA A 321 20.93 34.76 -15.18
N GLU A 322 20.94 34.88 -13.85
CA GLU A 322 21.78 34.06 -12.98
C GLU A 322 21.24 32.63 -12.82
N ALA A 323 19.92 32.47 -12.78
CA ALA A 323 19.25 31.16 -12.72
C ALA A 323 19.36 30.35 -14.04
N GLN A 324 19.62 31.00 -15.17
CA GLN A 324 19.81 30.35 -16.47
C GLN A 324 21.25 29.85 -16.72
N ARG A 325 22.17 30.02 -15.76
CA ARG A 325 23.56 29.54 -15.85
C ARG A 325 23.85 28.23 -15.10
N VAL A 326 22.83 27.55 -14.57
CA VAL A 326 22.93 26.23 -13.91
C VAL A 326 22.19 25.19 -14.73
#